data_AF-A0A521DKI6-F1
#
_entry.id   AF-A0A521DKI6-F1
#
_cell.length_a   1.000
_cell.length_b   1.000
_cell.length_c   1.000
_cell.angle_alpha   90.00
_cell.angle_beta   90.00
_cell.angle_gamma   90.00
#
_symmetry.space_group_name_H-M   'P 1'
#
loop_
_entity.id
_entity.type
_entity.pdbx_description
1 polymer ?
#
loop_
_entity_poly.entity_id
_entity_poly.type
_entity_poly.pdbx_seq_one_letter_code
_entity_poly.pdbx_strand_id
1 'polypeptide(L)' 'MSNTPHELHEEFPEHADKISALKQENAHFAKLAEEYHELNRAVHRAETNVEPIEQLAETDLRKRRAALKDEIWGMLSE' A
#
# COMPACT_ATOMS: atom_id res chain seq x y z
N MET A 1 -4.82 11.20 -14.98
CA MET A 1 -5.11 10.49 -13.71
C MET A 1 -4.13 9.34 -13.62
N SER A 2 -3.33 9.29 -12.55
CA SER A 2 -2.40 8.18 -12.32
C SER A 2 -3.23 7.02 -11.76
N ASN A 3 -3.72 6.12 -12.62
CA ASN A 3 -4.32 4.85 -12.17
C ASN A 3 -3.19 3.94 -11.71
N THR A 4 -2.72 4.16 -10.48
CA THR A 4 -1.85 3.19 -9.82
C THR A 4 -2.77 2.09 -9.28
N PRO A 5 -2.73 0.86 -9.83
CA PRO A 5 -3.59 -0.23 -9.36
C PRO A 5 -3.20 -0.65 -7.94
N HIS A 6 -4.07 -1.34 -7.23
CA HIS A 6 -3.84 -1.81 -5.84
C HIS A 6 -3.88 -0.67 -4.82
N GLU A 7 -4.79 0.28 -5.01
CA GLU A 7 -5.05 1.27 -3.97
C GLU A 7 -5.69 0.60 -2.74
N LEU A 8 -5.44 1.15 -1.55
CA LEU A 8 -5.91 0.60 -0.28
C LEU A 8 -7.42 0.29 -0.24
N HIS A 9 -8.23 1.15 -0.86
CA HIS A 9 -9.68 0.98 -0.92
C HIS A 9 -10.13 -0.06 -1.97
N GLU A 10 -9.28 -0.37 -2.95
CA GLU A 10 -9.51 -1.47 -3.90
C GLU A 10 -9.13 -2.82 -3.29
N GLU A 11 -8.10 -2.84 -2.44
CA GLU A 11 -7.62 -4.04 -1.74
C GLU A 11 -8.53 -4.45 -0.57
N PHE A 12 -9.17 -3.48 0.08
CA PHE A 12 -10.07 -3.71 1.22
C PHE A 12 -11.40 -2.96 1.04
N PRO A 13 -12.19 -3.30 0.00
CA PRO A 13 -13.41 -2.55 -0.33
C PRO A 13 -14.45 -2.59 0.79
N GLU A 14 -14.51 -3.69 1.54
CA GLU A 14 -15.43 -3.86 2.69
C GLU A 14 -15.05 -2.99 3.90
N HIS A 15 -13.85 -2.39 3.88
CA HIS A 15 -13.34 -1.54 4.95
C HIS A 15 -13.08 -0.10 4.51
N ALA A 16 -13.55 0.31 3.32
CA ALA A 16 -13.28 1.65 2.77
C ALA A 16 -13.68 2.79 3.72
N ASP A 17 -14.82 2.67 4.40
CA ASP A 17 -15.28 3.65 5.39
C ASP A 17 -14.37 3.66 6.63
N LYS A 18 -13.99 2.48 7.14
CA LYS A 18 -13.09 2.34 8.30
C LYS A 18 -11.69 2.88 7.98
N ILE A 19 -11.18 2.63 6.78
CA ILE A 19 -9.92 3.19 6.28
C ILE A 19 -9.99 4.72 6.29
N SER A 20 -11.08 5.30 5.78
CA SER A 20 -11.26 6.75 5.72
C SER A 20 -11.33 7.39 7.11
N ALA A 21 -11.99 6.74 8.06
CA ALA A 21 -12.04 7.17 9.46
C ALA A 21 -10.67 7.05 10.15
N LEU A 22 -10.03 5.89 10.06
CA LEU A 22 -8.72 5.65 10.69
C LEU A 22 -7.62 6.57 10.14
N LYS A 23 -7.65 6.92 8.84
CA LYS A 23 -6.71 7.92 8.28
C LYS A 23 -6.85 9.31 8.92
N GLN A 24 -8.02 9.65 9.46
CA GLN A 24 -8.26 10.95 10.11
C GLN A 24 -8.01 10.88 11.62
N GLU A 25 -8.37 9.77 12.25
CA GLU A 25 -8.40 9.62 13.70
C GLU A 25 -7.14 8.96 14.28
N ASN A 26 -6.40 8.19 13.47
CA ASN A 26 -5.23 7.44 13.91
C ASN A 26 -3.99 7.83 13.10
N ALA A 27 -3.07 8.56 13.74
CA ALA A 27 -1.83 9.02 13.13
C ALA A 27 -0.89 7.87 12.70
N HIS A 28 -0.94 6.72 13.36
CA HIS A 28 -0.19 5.52 12.96
C HIS A 28 -0.77 4.94 11.67
N PHE A 29 -2.09 4.75 11.62
CA PHE A 29 -2.77 4.26 10.43
C PHE A 29 -2.59 5.20 9.23
N ALA A 30 -2.65 6.51 9.46
CA ALA A 30 -2.42 7.50 8.41
C ALA A 30 -1.02 7.35 7.79
N LYS A 31 0.02 7.11 8.61
CA LYS A 31 1.39 6.87 8.13
C LYS A 31 1.50 5.56 7.36
N LEU A 32 0.92 4.47 7.87
CA LEU A 32 0.91 3.18 7.16
C LEU A 32 0.21 3.28 5.80
N ALA A 33 -0.91 4.01 5.73
CA ALA A 33 -1.63 4.21 4.49
C ALA A 33 -0.79 4.97 3.46
N GLU A 34 -0.09 6.03 3.90
CA GLU A 34 0.81 6.80 3.04
C GLU A 34 2.01 5.97 2.57
N GLU A 35 2.65 5.23 3.49
CA GLU A 35 3.77 4.35 3.16
C GLU A 35 3.35 3.26 2.16
N TYR A 36 2.16 2.70 2.33
CA TYR A 36 1.58 1.75 1.40
C TYR A 36 1.36 2.38 0.02
N HIS A 37 0.79 3.58 -0.06
CA HIS A 37 0.59 4.28 -1.33
C HIS A 37 1.92 4.54 -2.07
N GLU A 38 2.93 5.04 -1.36
CA GLU A 38 4.25 5.31 -1.95
C GLU A 38 4.95 4.04 -2.41
N LEU A 39 4.90 2.98 -1.59
CA LEU A 39 5.49 1.71 -1.92
C LEU A 39 4.76 1.04 -3.10
N ASN A 40 3.44 1.13 -3.15
CA ASN A 40 2.66 0.59 -4.26
C ASN A 40 3.00 1.30 -5.57
N ARG A 41 3.20 2.62 -5.55
CA ARG A 41 3.72 3.38 -6.69
C ARG A 41 5.12 2.91 -7.11
N ALA A 42 6.00 2.64 -6.15
CA ALA A 42 7.34 2.13 -6.43
C ALA A 42 7.29 0.73 -7.06
N VAL A 43 6.47 -0.18 -6.53
CA VAL A 43 6.25 -1.52 -7.10
C VAL A 43 5.69 -1.40 -8.52
N HIS A 44 4.67 -0.57 -8.73
CA HIS A 44 4.09 -0.38 -10.06
C HIS A 44 5.10 0.16 -11.08
N ARG A 45 5.97 1.09 -10.68
CA ARG A 45 7.07 1.59 -11.53
C ARG A 45 8.09 0.51 -11.86
N ALA A 46 8.42 -0.35 -10.89
CA ALA A 46 9.32 -1.48 -11.07
C ALA A 46 8.72 -2.51 -12.05
N GLU A 47 7.45 -2.90 -11.84
CA GLU A 47 6.73 -3.87 -12.68
C GLU A 47 6.52 -3.37 -14.12
N THR A 48 6.40 -2.05 -14.31
CA THR A 48 6.24 -1.43 -15.64
C THR A 48 7.56 -1.18 -16.37
N ASN A 49 8.70 -1.60 -15.81
CA ASN A 49 10.05 -1.39 -16.38
C ASN A 49 10.35 0.08 -16.73
N VAL A 50 9.70 1.03 -16.03
CA VAL A 50 9.95 2.47 -16.24
C VAL A 50 11.35 2.85 -15.76
N GLU A 51 11.89 2.12 -14.77
CA GLU A 51 13.28 2.20 -14.32
C GLU A 51 13.88 0.78 -14.26
N PRO A 52 15.10 0.53 -14.77
CA PRO A 52 15.77 -0.75 -14.57
C PRO A 52 16.19 -0.88 -13.12
N ILE A 53 15.40 -1.59 -12.33
CA ILE A 53 15.72 -1.94 -10.95
C ILE A 53 16.27 -3.37 -10.93
N GLU A 54 17.24 -3.66 -10.07
CA GLU A 54 17.72 -5.02 -9.86
C GLU A 54 16.55 -5.92 -9.40
N GLN A 55 16.44 -7.14 -9.94
CA GLN A 55 15.37 -8.10 -9.58
C GLN A 55 15.25 -8.35 -8.07
N LEU A 56 16.36 -8.26 -7.34
CA LEU A 56 16.38 -8.38 -5.88
C LEU A 56 15.62 -7.23 -5.21
N ALA A 57 15.79 -6.00 -5.71
CA ALA A 57 15.11 -4.82 -5.21
C ALA A 57 13.60 -4.85 -5.53
N GLU A 58 13.19 -5.33 -6.71
CA GLU A 58 11.76 -5.54 -7.03
C GLU A 58 11.11 -6.53 -6.06
N THR A 59 11.79 -7.64 -5.79
CA THR A 59 11.32 -8.67 -4.85
C THR A 59 11.16 -8.10 -3.45
N ASP A 60 12.10 -7.27 -3.00
CA ASP A 60 12.04 -6.64 -1.68
C ASP A 60 10.92 -5.60 -1.57
N LEU A 61 10.66 -4.82 -2.64
CA LEU A 61 9.53 -3.90 -2.68
C LEU A 61 8.19 -4.64 -2.54
N ARG A 62 8.03 -5.77 -3.25
CA ARG A 62 6.82 -6.59 -3.17
C ARG A 62 6.62 -7.21 -1.79
N LYS A 63 7.70 -7.66 -1.13
CA LYS A 63 7.65 -8.18 0.25
C LYS A 63 7.23 -7.11 1.24
N ARG A 64 7.80 -5.91 1.13
CA ARG A 64 7.40 -4.76 1.98
C ARG A 64 5.94 -4.40 1.76
N ARG A 65 5.44 -4.46 0.50
CA ARG A 65 4.02 -4.18 0.20
C ARG A 65 3.12 -5.19 0.88
N ALA A 66 3.48 -6.48 0.85
CA ALA A 66 2.74 -7.53 1.55
C ALA A 66 2.73 -7.29 3.08
N ALA A 67 3.89 -7.00 3.68
CA ALA A 67 3.97 -6.74 5.12
C ALA A 67 3.10 -5.55 5.56
N LEU A 68 3.07 -4.45 4.79
CA LEU A 68 2.19 -3.32 5.07
C LEU A 68 0.71 -3.70 4.97
N LYS A 69 0.32 -4.54 4.01
CA LYS A 69 -1.07 -5.04 3.92
C LYS A 69 -1.45 -5.83 5.16
N ASP A 70 -0.55 -6.67 5.67
CA ASP A 70 -0.80 -7.48 6.86
C ASP A 70 -0.97 -6.59 8.10
N GLU A 71 -0.15 -5.54 8.25
CA GLU A 71 -0.25 -4.59 9.37
C GLU A 71 -1.55 -3.76 9.29
N ILE A 72 -1.87 -3.24 8.11
CA ILE A 72 -3.13 -2.53 7.83
C ILE A 72 -4.32 -3.44 8.15
N TRP A 73 -4.29 -4.69 7.68
CA TRP A 73 -5.35 -5.65 7.93
C TRP A 73 -5.53 -5.91 9.43
N GLY A 74 -4.43 -6.05 10.18
CA GLY A 74 -4.46 -6.16 11.63
C GLY A 74 -5.29 -5.04 12.25
N MET A 75 -4.98 -3.78 11.91
CA MET A 75 -5.71 -2.61 12.43
C MET A 75 -7.16 -2.51 11.93
N LEU A 76 -7.48 -3.05 10.75
CA LEU A 76 -8.84 -3.08 10.23
C LEU A 76 -9.68 -4.20 10.85
N SER A 77 -9.06 -5.28 11.28
CA SER A 77 -9.72 -6.46 11.86
C SER A 77 -9.90 -6.40 13.39
N GLU A 78 -9.25 -5.44 14.06
CA GLU A 78 -9.51 -5.07 15.46
C GLU A 78 -10.87 -4.39 15.65
#